data_AF-A0A3D5VC72-F1
#
_entry.id   AF-A0A3D5VC72-F1
#
_cell.length_a   1.000
_cell.length_b   1.000
_cell.length_c   1.000
_cell.angle_alpha   90.00
_cell.angle_beta   90.00
_cell.angle_gamma   90.00
#
_symmetry.space_group_name_H-M   'P 1'
#
loop_
_entity.id
_entity.type
_entity.pdbx_description
1 polymer ?
#
loop_
_entity_poly.entity_id
_entity_poly.type
_entity_poly.pdbx_seq_one_letter_code
_entity_poly.pdbx_strand_id
1 'polypeptide(L)'
;MIAIFIDHKLQRYENQIKFAFNFIFRTLGYEYKFASNQKEIGKHDIVFYYAETELSDKGKLQLGKDRLLCFIPCFKELLIPGKIPKTKLREYTQQINIGDPLPIICDWQFRNPIIYLKNEQVFYVKFHFDLLANVFFNLCNYETVNAERDSLGRIPDSEYLHHDFFYYPYVNAMLWFIEQVLKDAVTRS
;
A
#
# COMPACT_ATOMS: atom_id res chain seq x y z
N MET A 1 9.13 15.32 -7.42
CA MET A 1 8.10 15.43 -6.36
C MET A 1 7.05 14.35 -6.58
N ILE A 2 6.51 13.77 -5.51
CA ILE A 2 5.44 12.76 -5.56
C ILE A 2 4.09 13.44 -5.29
N ALA A 3 3.10 13.20 -6.15
CA ALA A 3 1.73 13.65 -5.95
C ALA A 3 0.83 12.47 -5.57
N ILE A 4 0.19 12.54 -4.42
CA ILE A 4 -0.73 11.50 -3.94
C ILE A 4 -2.16 11.95 -4.25
N PHE A 5 -2.86 11.18 -5.06
CA PHE A 5 -4.24 11.42 -5.45
C PHE A 5 -5.13 10.32 -4.86
N ILE A 6 -5.96 10.67 -3.87
CA ILE A 6 -6.83 9.74 -3.15
C ILE A 6 -8.23 9.83 -3.77
N ASP A 7 -8.84 8.70 -4.11
CA ASP A 7 -10.22 8.67 -4.60
C ASP A 7 -11.18 9.24 -3.53
N HIS A 8 -12.07 10.15 -3.94
CA HIS A 8 -13.11 10.74 -3.09
C HIS A 8 -13.96 9.72 -2.32
N LYS A 9 -14.15 8.50 -2.85
CA LYS A 9 -14.86 7.41 -2.14
C LYS A 9 -14.17 6.98 -0.84
N LEU A 10 -12.88 7.28 -0.70
CA LEU A 10 -12.06 6.95 0.46
C LEU A 10 -11.94 8.10 1.47
N GLN A 11 -12.67 9.21 1.29
CA GLN A 11 -12.58 10.40 2.16
C GLN A 11 -12.76 10.08 3.65
N ARG A 12 -13.64 9.12 3.99
CA ARG A 12 -13.84 8.69 5.39
C ARG A 12 -12.61 8.05 6.05
N TYR A 13 -11.63 7.63 5.27
CA TYR A 13 -10.38 6.99 5.72
C TYR A 13 -9.15 7.89 5.49
N GLU A 14 -9.37 9.16 5.13
CA GLU A 14 -8.30 10.06 4.69
C GLU A 14 -7.19 10.21 5.74
N ASN A 15 -7.52 10.20 7.03
CA ASN A 15 -6.54 10.31 8.11
C ASN A 15 -5.58 9.11 8.14
N GLN A 16 -6.11 7.89 8.04
CA GLN A 16 -5.34 6.65 8.02
C GLN A 16 -4.44 6.59 6.78
N ILE A 17 -5.01 6.93 5.62
CA ILE A 17 -4.31 6.94 4.34
C ILE A 17 -3.18 7.98 4.36
N LYS A 18 -3.47 9.20 4.80
CA LYS A 18 -2.45 10.26 4.94
C LYS A 18 -1.36 9.87 5.92
N PHE A 19 -1.71 9.26 7.05
CA PHE A 19 -0.72 8.76 8.02
C PHE A 19 0.24 7.76 7.37
N ALA A 20 -0.28 6.76 6.65
CA ALA A 20 0.54 5.75 6.00
C ALA A 20 1.46 6.36 4.92
N PHE A 21 0.93 7.19 4.02
CA PHE A 21 1.74 7.87 3.02
C PHE A 21 2.78 8.81 3.64
N ASN A 22 2.42 9.55 4.69
CA ASN A 22 3.35 10.41 5.42
C ASN A 22 4.50 9.59 5.98
N PHE A 23 4.21 8.48 6.66
CA PHE A 23 5.22 7.60 7.20
C PHE A 23 6.14 7.08 6.09
N ILE A 24 5.56 6.55 5.02
CA ILE A 24 6.31 5.97 3.88
C ILE A 24 7.27 6.99 3.28
N PHE A 25 6.76 8.11 2.78
CA PHE A 25 7.59 9.02 1.98
C PHE A 25 8.52 9.87 2.83
N ARG A 26 8.18 10.18 4.08
CA ARG A 26 9.13 10.82 5.01
C ARG A 26 10.28 9.89 5.37
N THR A 27 9.98 8.61 5.63
CA THR A 27 11.01 7.61 5.96
C THR A 27 11.95 7.37 4.78
N LEU A 28 11.42 7.34 3.56
CA LEU A 28 12.21 7.21 2.34
C LEU A 28 12.89 8.52 1.89
N GLY A 29 12.64 9.65 2.55
CA GLY A 29 13.24 10.94 2.21
C GLY A 29 12.72 11.57 0.91
N TYR A 30 11.53 11.18 0.44
CA TYR A 30 10.93 11.76 -0.75
C TYR A 30 10.07 12.99 -0.43
N GLU A 31 10.16 14.01 -1.27
CA GLU A 31 9.21 15.12 -1.25
C GLU A 31 7.87 14.69 -1.87
N TYR A 32 6.78 14.93 -1.15
CA TYR A 32 5.44 14.58 -1.60
C TYR A 32 4.40 15.63 -1.20
N LYS A 33 3.26 15.61 -1.89
CA LYS A 33 2.07 16.39 -1.57
C LYS A 33 0.81 15.55 -1.79
N PHE A 34 -0.25 15.86 -1.05
CA PHE A 34 -1.59 15.35 -1.33
C PHE A 34 -2.27 16.32 -2.30
N ALA A 35 -2.70 15.83 -3.44
CA ALA A 35 -3.45 16.60 -4.42
C ALA A 35 -4.96 16.33 -4.23
N SER A 36 -5.75 17.38 -4.03
CA SER A 36 -7.20 17.26 -3.91
C SER A 36 -7.89 17.20 -5.28
N ASN A 37 -7.21 17.63 -6.34
CA ASN A 37 -7.70 17.58 -7.73
C ASN A 37 -6.52 17.49 -8.72
N GLN A 38 -6.83 17.18 -9.98
CA GLN A 38 -5.80 17.02 -11.02
C GLN A 38 -5.00 18.30 -11.31
N LYS A 39 -5.54 19.50 -11.05
CA LYS A 39 -4.86 20.77 -11.33
C LYS A 39 -3.70 21.02 -10.38
N GLU A 40 -3.73 20.42 -9.19
CA GLU A 40 -2.65 20.50 -8.21
C GLU A 40 -1.48 19.57 -8.55
N ILE A 41 -1.64 18.66 -9.50
CA ILE A 41 -0.60 17.71 -9.93
C ILE A 41 0.30 18.40 -10.96
N GLY A 42 1.57 18.56 -10.59
CA GLY A 42 2.59 19.16 -11.44
C GLY A 42 2.92 18.31 -12.66
N LYS A 43 3.45 18.94 -13.72
CA LYS A 43 3.75 18.28 -15.00
C LYS A 43 4.70 17.08 -14.87
N HIS A 44 5.65 17.16 -13.94
CA HIS A 44 6.70 16.16 -13.72
C HIS A 44 6.54 15.40 -12.40
N ASP A 45 5.35 15.48 -11.78
CA ASP A 45 5.08 14.74 -10.55
C ASP A 45 4.91 13.25 -10.87
N ILE A 46 5.49 12.39 -10.04
CA ILE A 46 5.13 10.97 -10.00
C ILE A 46 3.79 10.87 -9.28
N VAL A 47 2.77 10.29 -9.91
CA VAL A 47 1.42 10.24 -9.35
C VAL A 47 1.17 8.89 -8.69
N PHE A 48 0.87 8.89 -7.40
CA PHE A 48 0.30 7.75 -6.69
C PHE A 48 -1.21 7.92 -6.60
N TYR A 49 -1.95 7.11 -7.35
CA TYR A 49 -3.40 7.03 -7.28
C TYR A 49 -3.82 5.90 -6.35
N TYR A 50 -4.54 6.23 -5.27
CA TYR A 50 -5.02 5.27 -4.27
C TYR A 50 -6.55 5.20 -4.29
N ALA A 51 -7.10 4.03 -4.64
CA ALA A 51 -8.53 3.86 -4.88
C ALA A 51 -8.99 2.41 -4.75
N GLU A 52 -10.30 2.18 -4.56
CA GLU A 52 -10.88 0.83 -4.57
C GLU A 52 -10.87 0.22 -5.98
N THR A 53 -10.99 1.06 -7.01
CA THR A 53 -11.09 0.62 -8.41
C THR A 53 -10.04 1.29 -9.28
N GLU A 54 -9.50 0.52 -10.22
CA GLU A 54 -8.57 1.01 -11.23
C GLU A 54 -9.21 2.09 -12.12
N LEU A 55 -8.40 3.03 -12.60
CA LEU A 55 -8.84 4.01 -13.59
C LEU A 55 -9.19 3.33 -14.91
N SER A 56 -10.20 3.87 -15.60
CA SER A 56 -10.41 3.56 -17.02
C SER A 56 -9.22 4.04 -17.86
N ASP A 57 -9.08 3.55 -19.08
CA ASP A 57 -7.97 3.96 -19.96
C ASP A 57 -7.95 5.47 -20.21
N LYS A 58 -9.13 6.08 -20.34
CA LYS A 58 -9.27 7.54 -20.41
C LYS A 58 -8.75 8.22 -19.13
N GLY A 59 -9.06 7.66 -17.96
CA GLY A 59 -8.59 8.17 -16.67
C GLY A 59 -7.06 8.03 -16.52
N LYS A 60 -6.50 6.88 -16.92
CA LYS A 60 -5.04 6.65 -16.96
C LYS A 60 -4.35 7.68 -17.85
N LEU A 61 -4.90 7.94 -19.03
CA LEU A 61 -4.36 8.95 -19.93
C LEU A 61 -4.45 10.35 -19.34
N GLN A 62 -5.59 10.74 -18.76
CA GLN A 62 -5.74 12.07 -18.16
C GLN A 62 -4.78 12.32 -17.01
N LEU A 63 -4.59 11.32 -16.15
CA LEU A 63 -3.80 11.47 -14.92
C LEU A 63 -2.31 11.17 -15.14
N GLY A 64 -1.99 10.26 -16.06
CA GLY A 64 -0.66 9.71 -16.28
C GLY A 64 0.04 10.20 -17.55
N LYS A 65 -0.56 11.11 -18.32
CA LYS A 65 0.09 11.63 -19.53
C LYS A 65 1.45 12.26 -19.22
N ASP A 66 2.45 11.81 -19.97
CA ASP A 66 3.86 12.25 -19.92
C ASP A 66 4.50 12.11 -18.53
N ARG A 67 4.00 11.19 -17.70
CA ARG A 67 4.50 10.95 -16.34
C ARG A 67 4.30 9.51 -15.88
N LEU A 68 4.91 9.19 -14.75
CA LEU A 68 4.68 7.93 -14.04
C LEU A 68 3.37 8.00 -13.26
N LEU A 69 2.49 7.03 -13.48
CA LEU A 69 1.26 6.82 -12.71
C LEU A 69 1.28 5.46 -12.01
N CYS A 70 1.38 5.47 -10.69
CA CYS A 70 1.29 4.31 -9.83
C CYS A 70 -0.15 4.17 -9.30
N PHE A 71 -0.81 3.05 -9.55
CA PHE A 71 -2.08 2.69 -8.93
C PHE A 71 -1.86 1.70 -7.79
N ILE A 72 -2.39 2.04 -6.62
CA ILE A 72 -2.42 1.16 -5.45
C ILE A 72 -3.90 0.90 -5.10
N PRO A 73 -4.35 -0.38 -5.10
CA PRO A 73 -5.70 -0.72 -4.71
C PRO A 73 -5.90 -0.51 -3.21
N CYS A 74 -7.11 -0.12 -2.80
CA CYS A 74 -7.48 0.06 -1.40
C CYS A 74 -8.25 -1.15 -0.86
N PHE A 75 -7.69 -1.83 0.14
CA PHE A 75 -8.35 -2.82 0.98
C PHE A 75 -8.85 -2.15 2.27
N LYS A 76 -9.95 -1.40 2.15
CA LYS A 76 -10.46 -0.51 3.20
C LYS A 76 -10.73 -1.17 4.56
N GLU A 77 -11.08 -2.45 4.57
CA GLU A 77 -11.32 -3.22 5.79
C GLU A 77 -10.06 -3.26 6.67
N LEU A 78 -8.88 -3.23 6.06
CA LEU A 78 -7.59 -3.24 6.74
C LEU A 78 -7.24 -1.90 7.41
N LEU A 79 -7.93 -0.82 7.01
CA LEU A 79 -7.81 0.52 7.63
C LEU A 79 -8.65 0.69 8.90
N ILE A 80 -9.46 -0.32 9.27
CA ILE A 80 -10.41 -0.24 10.38
C ILE A 80 -10.04 -1.27 11.46
N PRO A 81 -9.77 -0.84 12.70
CA PRO A 81 -9.38 -1.75 13.77
C PRO A 81 -10.49 -2.78 14.04
N GLY A 82 -10.10 -4.05 14.10
CA GLY A 82 -11.01 -5.17 14.40
C GLY A 82 -12.06 -5.49 13.34
N LYS A 83 -12.07 -4.80 12.18
CA LYS A 83 -13.07 -5.04 11.12
C LYS A 83 -12.95 -6.42 10.48
N ILE A 84 -11.72 -6.90 10.33
CA ILE A 84 -11.45 -8.25 9.84
C ILE A 84 -11.26 -9.16 11.07
N PRO A 85 -12.07 -10.21 11.24
CA PRO A 85 -11.88 -11.19 12.30
C PRO A 85 -10.52 -11.87 12.19
N LYS A 86 -9.95 -12.27 13.32
CA LYS A 86 -8.62 -12.90 13.37
C LYS A 86 -8.48 -14.15 12.49
N THR A 87 -9.50 -14.99 12.46
CA THR A 87 -9.54 -16.18 11.59
C THR A 87 -9.38 -15.81 10.12
N LYS A 88 -10.08 -14.77 9.66
CA LYS A 88 -9.95 -14.23 8.31
C LYS A 88 -8.62 -13.54 8.05
N LEU A 89 -8.04 -12.84 9.03
CA LEU A 89 -6.70 -12.25 8.87
C LEU A 89 -5.66 -13.33 8.53
N ARG A 90 -5.73 -14.50 9.18
CA ARG A 90 -4.86 -15.64 8.87
C ARG A 90 -5.09 -16.16 7.44
N GLU A 91 -6.34 -16.27 7.01
CA GLU A 91 -6.69 -16.68 5.64
C GLU A 91 -6.22 -15.66 4.58
N TYR A 92 -6.26 -14.37 4.91
CA TYR A 92 -5.82 -13.28 4.03
C TYR A 92 -4.32 -13.05 4.08
N THR A 93 -3.60 -13.70 5.00
CA THR A 93 -2.14 -13.56 5.06
C THR A 93 -1.51 -14.38 3.96
N GLN A 94 -0.73 -13.71 3.13
CA GLN A 94 -0.03 -14.29 1.99
C GLN A 94 1.44 -13.87 2.06
N GLN A 95 2.33 -14.70 1.52
CA GLN A 95 3.73 -14.34 1.34
C GLN A 95 3.98 -14.02 -0.12
N ILE A 96 4.45 -12.79 -0.39
CA ILE A 96 4.96 -12.41 -1.70
C ILE A 96 6.48 -12.47 -1.71
N ASN A 97 7.08 -12.66 -2.87
CA ASN A 97 8.53 -12.60 -3.04
C ASN A 97 8.90 -11.31 -3.78
N ILE A 98 9.69 -10.46 -3.13
CA ILE A 98 10.22 -9.20 -3.68
C ILE A 98 11.75 -9.22 -3.82
N GLY A 99 12.35 -10.42 -3.80
CA GLY A 99 13.77 -10.66 -3.53
C GLY A 99 13.91 -11.46 -2.24
N ASP A 100 13.12 -11.09 -1.23
CA ASP A 100 12.91 -11.80 0.02
C ASP A 100 11.42 -12.08 0.28
N PRO A 101 11.09 -13.08 1.11
CA PRO A 101 9.77 -13.27 1.70
C PRO A 101 9.21 -12.00 2.35
N LEU A 102 8.01 -11.58 1.94
CA LEU A 102 7.29 -10.49 2.56
C LEU A 102 5.86 -10.92 2.91
N PRO A 103 5.48 -10.98 4.20
CA PRO A 103 4.10 -11.21 4.58
C PRO A 103 3.26 -9.98 4.26
N ILE A 104 2.09 -10.21 3.67
CA ILE A 104 1.07 -9.20 3.38
C ILE A 104 -0.31 -9.75 3.74
N ILE A 105 -1.27 -8.85 3.93
CA ILE A 105 -2.68 -9.15 4.14
C ILE A 105 -3.45 -8.70 2.90
N CYS A 106 -4.11 -9.64 2.23
CA CYS A 106 -4.85 -9.44 0.99
C CYS A 106 -5.92 -10.54 0.84
N ASP A 107 -7.17 -10.18 0.54
CA ASP A 107 -8.27 -11.14 0.39
C ASP A 107 -8.48 -11.63 -1.05
N TRP A 108 -7.70 -11.12 -2.00
CA TRP A 108 -7.67 -11.61 -3.39
C TRP A 108 -6.32 -12.21 -3.76
N GLN A 109 -6.34 -13.06 -4.79
CA GLN A 109 -5.17 -13.77 -5.31
C GLN A 109 -4.57 -13.02 -6.50
N PHE A 110 -3.25 -13.05 -6.62
CA PHE A 110 -2.52 -12.48 -7.75
C PHE A 110 -1.21 -13.23 -7.98
N ARG A 111 -0.72 -13.22 -9.23
CA ARG A 111 0.53 -13.91 -9.59
C ARG A 111 1.78 -13.05 -9.37
N ASN A 112 1.69 -11.78 -9.75
CA ASN A 112 2.78 -10.82 -9.64
C ASN A 112 2.34 -9.68 -8.73
N PRO A 113 3.14 -9.23 -7.75
CA PRO A 113 2.76 -8.15 -6.84
C PRO A 113 2.62 -6.80 -7.56
N ILE A 114 3.34 -6.63 -8.68
CA ILE A 114 3.33 -5.42 -9.50
C ILE A 114 3.32 -5.78 -10.98
N ILE A 115 2.65 -4.94 -11.78
CA ILE A 115 2.72 -4.93 -13.23
C ILE A 115 3.16 -3.55 -13.71
N TYR A 116 4.14 -3.53 -14.63
CA TYR A 116 4.54 -2.34 -15.37
C TYR A 116 3.89 -2.36 -16.76
N LEU A 117 3.15 -1.32 -17.11
CA LEU A 117 2.54 -1.12 -18.43
C LEU A 117 3.10 0.18 -19.02
N LYS A 118 3.69 0.10 -20.21
CA LYS A 118 4.17 1.26 -20.95
C LYS A 118 3.43 1.35 -22.28
N ASN A 119 2.81 2.50 -22.54
CA ASN A 119 2.38 2.88 -23.87
C ASN A 119 3.04 4.23 -24.25
N GLU A 120 2.77 4.74 -25.45
CA GLU A 120 3.42 5.95 -25.96
C GLU A 120 3.21 7.20 -25.09
N GLN A 121 2.16 7.23 -24.26
CA GLN A 121 1.73 8.44 -23.54
C GLN A 121 1.75 8.29 -22.02
N VAL A 122 1.73 7.06 -21.52
CA VAL A 122 1.58 6.75 -20.10
C VAL A 122 2.53 5.62 -19.73
N PHE A 123 3.28 5.88 -18.66
CA PHE A 123 3.99 4.83 -17.96
C PHE A 123 3.26 4.52 -16.65
N TYR A 124 2.66 3.34 -16.60
CA TYR A 124 1.70 2.95 -15.58
C TYR A 124 2.22 1.76 -14.77
N VAL A 125 2.17 1.90 -13.45
CA VAL A 125 2.56 0.85 -12.50
C VAL A 125 1.35 0.46 -11.69
N LYS A 126 1.00 -0.82 -11.71
CA LYS A 126 -0.14 -1.35 -10.96
C LYS A 126 0.36 -2.25 -9.84
N PHE A 127 0.05 -1.88 -8.60
CA PHE A 127 0.16 -2.77 -7.46
C PHE A 127 -1.05 -3.71 -7.44
N HIS A 128 -0.81 -4.96 -7.09
CA HIS A 128 -1.85 -5.98 -6.95
C HIS A 128 -2.25 -6.24 -5.51
N PHE A 129 -1.72 -5.53 -4.54
CA PHE A 129 -2.17 -5.60 -3.15
C PHE A 129 -2.15 -4.20 -2.56
N ASP A 130 -2.89 -4.01 -1.48
CA ASP A 130 -2.88 -2.74 -0.77
C ASP A 130 -1.65 -2.62 0.14
N LEU A 131 -0.56 -2.14 -0.43
CA LEU A 131 0.66 -1.88 0.32
C LEU A 131 0.45 -0.84 1.43
N LEU A 132 -0.41 0.15 1.21
CA LEU A 132 -0.63 1.29 2.09
C LEU A 132 -1.36 0.87 3.37
N ALA A 133 -2.46 0.14 3.22
CA ALA A 133 -3.18 -0.39 4.35
C ALA A 133 -2.38 -1.46 5.09
N ASN A 134 -1.53 -2.24 4.41
CA ASN A 134 -0.61 -3.17 5.06
C ASN A 134 0.40 -2.45 5.96
N VAL A 135 1.03 -1.38 5.47
CA VAL A 135 1.91 -0.54 6.29
C VAL A 135 1.14 0.04 7.48
N PHE A 136 -0.04 0.61 7.24
CA PHE A 136 -0.88 1.19 8.29
C PHE A 136 -1.25 0.19 9.38
N PHE A 137 -1.75 -0.98 8.99
CA PHE A 137 -2.19 -2.05 9.88
C PHE A 137 -1.09 -2.48 10.85
N ASN A 138 0.12 -2.65 10.32
CA ASN A 138 1.29 -3.05 11.10
C ASN A 138 1.79 -1.93 12.03
N LEU A 139 1.84 -0.68 11.54
CA LEU A 139 2.24 0.46 12.38
C LEU A 139 1.29 0.70 13.56
N CYS A 140 0.00 0.45 13.36
CA CYS A 140 -1.00 0.59 14.41
C CYS A 140 -1.21 -0.68 15.25
N ASN A 141 -0.47 -1.76 14.95
CA ASN A 141 -0.56 -3.04 15.65
C ASN A 141 -2.00 -3.61 15.73
N TYR A 142 -2.76 -3.47 14.63
CA TYR A 142 -4.18 -3.82 14.60
C TYR A 142 -4.48 -5.31 14.76
N GLU A 143 -3.48 -6.17 14.57
CA GLU A 143 -3.60 -7.61 14.87
C GLU A 143 -3.93 -7.88 16.35
N THR A 144 -3.50 -7.01 17.28
CA THR A 144 -3.69 -7.23 18.72
C THR A 144 -5.05 -6.83 19.25
N VAL A 145 -5.87 -6.13 18.45
CA VAL A 145 -7.19 -5.64 18.87
C VAL A 145 -8.13 -6.79 19.26
N ASN A 146 -7.98 -7.95 18.60
CA ASN A 146 -8.81 -9.13 18.81
C ASN A 146 -8.01 -10.33 19.36
N ALA A 147 -6.83 -10.11 19.93
CA ALA A 147 -6.00 -11.21 20.44
C ALA A 147 -6.53 -11.74 21.76
N GLU A 148 -6.57 -13.07 21.91
CA GLU A 148 -6.89 -13.68 23.19
C GLU A 148 -5.74 -13.50 24.17
N ARG A 149 -6.09 -13.24 25.44
CA ARG A 149 -5.13 -13.07 26.51
C ARG A 149 -5.12 -14.30 27.41
N ASP A 150 -3.93 -14.69 27.84
CA ASP A 150 -3.77 -15.73 28.84
C ASP A 150 -4.27 -15.29 30.23
N SER A 151 -4.19 -16.20 31.20
CA SER A 151 -4.60 -15.93 32.59
C SER A 151 -3.77 -14.82 33.27
N LEU A 152 -2.64 -14.41 32.70
CA LEU A 152 -1.78 -13.32 33.16
C LEU A 152 -2.00 -12.02 32.36
N GLY A 153 -2.98 -12.00 31.45
CA GLY A 153 -3.29 -10.84 30.61
C GLY A 153 -2.32 -10.63 29.44
N ARG A 154 -1.44 -11.58 29.15
CA ARG A 154 -0.46 -11.53 28.06
C ARG A 154 -1.04 -12.11 26.78
N ILE A 155 -0.57 -11.65 25.63
CA ILE A 155 -0.91 -12.23 24.33
C ILE A 155 0.15 -13.29 24.03
N PRO A 156 -0.22 -14.58 23.89
CA PRO A 156 0.70 -15.63 23.48
C PRO A 156 1.32 -15.35 22.10
N ASP A 157 2.56 -15.78 21.85
CA ASP A 157 3.23 -15.56 20.56
C ASP A 157 2.45 -16.17 19.38
N SER A 158 1.82 -17.33 19.58
CA SER A 158 0.95 -17.99 18.59
C SER A 158 -0.27 -17.16 18.19
N GLU A 159 -0.61 -16.15 18.99
CA GLU A 159 -1.73 -15.27 18.71
C GLU A 159 -1.38 -14.15 17.72
N TYR A 160 -0.09 -13.90 17.44
CA TYR A 160 0.34 -12.93 16.44
C TYR A 160 0.24 -13.48 15.02
N LEU A 161 -0.16 -12.64 14.08
CA LEU A 161 -0.37 -13.01 12.68
C LEU A 161 0.95 -13.35 11.98
N HIS A 162 1.99 -12.58 12.30
CA HIS A 162 3.31 -12.67 11.69
C HIS A 162 4.36 -13.24 12.65
N HIS A 163 3.97 -14.19 13.51
CA HIS A 163 4.89 -14.79 14.50
C HIS A 163 6.18 -15.36 13.88
N ASP A 164 6.08 -15.97 12.69
CA ASP A 164 7.23 -16.47 11.92
C ASP A 164 8.17 -15.35 11.42
N PHE A 165 7.72 -14.10 11.42
CA PHE A 165 8.43 -12.92 10.93
C PHE A 165 8.80 -11.93 12.05
N PHE A 166 8.75 -12.32 13.33
CA PHE A 166 9.08 -11.42 14.45
C PHE A 166 10.45 -10.75 14.34
N TYR A 167 11.43 -11.45 13.79
CA TYR A 167 12.79 -10.93 13.60
C TYR A 167 13.02 -10.33 12.21
N TYR A 168 11.99 -10.28 11.37
CA TYR A 168 12.07 -9.76 10.02
C TYR A 168 11.37 -8.40 9.94
N PRO A 169 12.06 -7.32 9.53
CA PRO A 169 11.49 -5.97 9.51
C PRO A 169 10.58 -5.79 8.28
N TYR A 170 9.43 -6.48 8.24
CA TYR A 170 8.55 -6.50 7.06
C TYR A 170 8.01 -5.11 6.69
N VAL A 171 7.80 -4.19 7.64
CA VAL A 171 7.45 -2.79 7.30
C VAL A 171 8.58 -2.13 6.50
N ASN A 172 9.84 -2.31 6.91
CA ASN A 172 10.99 -1.78 6.17
C ASN A 172 11.10 -2.43 4.79
N ALA A 173 10.82 -3.73 4.68
CA ALA A 173 10.78 -4.43 3.41
C ALA A 173 9.68 -3.88 2.47
N MET A 174 8.50 -3.50 2.99
CA MET A 174 7.46 -2.81 2.21
C MET A 174 7.93 -1.43 1.73
N LEU A 175 8.65 -0.67 2.57
CA LEU A 175 9.22 0.62 2.18
C LEU A 175 10.27 0.46 1.08
N TRP A 176 11.17 -0.51 1.26
CA TRP A 176 12.18 -0.84 0.27
C TRP A 176 11.55 -1.27 -1.05
N PHE A 177 10.45 -2.02 -1.01
CA PHE A 177 9.71 -2.39 -2.22
C PHE A 177 9.20 -1.17 -2.99
N ILE A 178 8.64 -0.16 -2.33
CA ILE A 178 8.25 1.09 -3.00
C ILE A 178 9.48 1.78 -3.61
N GLU A 179 10.59 1.84 -2.87
CA GLU A 179 11.82 2.45 -3.37
C GLU A 179 12.33 1.75 -4.64
N GLN A 180 12.31 0.41 -4.67
CA GLN A 180 12.66 -0.37 -5.86
C GLN A 180 11.72 -0.09 -7.02
N VAL A 181 10.42 0.00 -6.77
CA VAL A 181 9.43 0.33 -7.80
C VAL A 181 9.68 1.70 -8.40
N LEU A 182 10.00 2.70 -7.57
CA LEU A 182 10.34 4.04 -8.05
C LEU A 182 11.62 4.04 -8.87
N LYS A 183 12.67 3.33 -8.43
CA LYS A 183 13.94 3.18 -9.17
C LYS A 183 13.73 2.49 -10.52
N ASP A 184 13.03 1.36 -10.52
CA ASP A 184 12.65 0.62 -11.72
C ASP A 184 11.85 1.49 -12.67
N ALA A 185 10.90 2.26 -12.11
CA ALA A 185 10.02 3.08 -12.91
C ALA A 185 10.79 4.21 -13.61
N VAL A 186 11.69 4.91 -12.92
CA VAL A 186 12.53 5.93 -13.54
C VAL A 186 13.49 5.34 -14.59
N THR A 187 13.98 4.13 -14.35
CA THR A 187 14.89 3.45 -15.30
C THR A 187 14.16 2.98 -16.57
N ARG A 188 12.87 2.66 -16.46
CA ARG A 188 12.05 2.12 -17.56
C ARG A 188 11.22 3.18 -18.28
N SER A 189 10.98 4.34 -17.67
CA SER A 189 10.26 5.48 -18.27
C SER A 189 11.10 6.15 -19.34
#